data_AF-A0A816CPN9-F1
#
_entry.id   AF-A0A816CPN9-F1
#
_cell.length_a   1.000
_cell.length_b   1.000
_cell.length_c   1.000
_cell.angle_alpha   90.00
_cell.angle_beta   90.00
_cell.angle_gamma   90.00
#
_symmetry.space_group_name_H-M   'P 1'
#
loop_
_entity.id
_entity.type
_entity.pdbx_description
1 polymer ?
#
loop_
_entity_poly.entity_id
_entity_poly.type
_entity_poly.pdbx_seq_one_letter_code
_entity_poly.pdbx_strand_id
1 'polypeptide(L)'
;TVLQCAKVLKAKTPQFLWHVFVKRKQSDYFEDIKENLGDKTVVCQVDYAENFTLDTQNQIQAAHWAKRQVSVFTAYTWMGGSGGDGHSFGLVSNSTTHDKYTVITCLELLIDEIVDRMPDVGEIIFFSDGAASQFKNRYLLQHLTTMMDKTDLDLSWNYFASSHGKGIVDGIGGTLKRLVWMEILAGKRCASAQDFVDICKKKSK
;
A
#
# COMPACT_ATOMS: atom_id res chain seq x y z
N THR A 1 37.17 12.39 15.03
CA THR A 1 37.99 13.13 14.04
C THR A 1 37.55 12.77 12.63
N VAL A 2 37.83 13.62 11.63
CA VAL A 2 37.49 13.35 10.21
C VAL A 2 38.03 12.00 9.73
N LEU A 3 39.21 11.60 10.21
CA LEU A 3 39.84 10.32 9.89
C LEU A 3 39.04 9.11 10.39
N GLN A 4 38.40 9.21 11.56
CA GLN A 4 37.53 8.15 12.08
C GLN A 4 36.27 8.01 11.23
N CYS A 5 35.67 9.12 10.79
CA CYS A 5 34.52 9.11 9.88
C CYS A 5 34.86 8.44 8.54
N ALA A 6 36.01 8.77 7.94
CA ALA A 6 36.46 8.17 6.68
C ALA A 6 36.65 6.64 6.80
N LYS A 7 37.22 6.16 7.91
CA LYS A 7 37.37 4.72 8.18
C LYS A 7 36.01 4.02 8.30
N VAL A 8 35.05 4.62 9.01
CA VAL A 8 33.69 4.07 9.16
C VAL A 8 32.97 4.01 7.81
N LEU A 9 33.05 5.07 6.99
CA LEU A 9 32.44 5.09 5.66
C LEU A 9 33.03 4.03 4.74
N LYS A 10 34.36 3.89 4.73
CA LYS A 10 35.05 2.85 3.94
C LYS A 10 34.62 1.44 4.36
N ALA A 11 34.46 1.19 5.66
CA ALA A 11 33.97 -0.10 6.16
C ALA A 11 32.51 -0.38 5.78
N LYS A 12 31.66 0.65 5.70
CA LYS A 12 30.24 0.53 5.28
C LYS A 12 30.06 0.48 3.76
N THR A 13 31.07 0.83 2.98
CA THR A 13 30.97 0.96 1.52
C THR A 13 30.49 -0.32 0.83
N PRO A 14 31.00 -1.54 1.14
CA PRO A 14 30.51 -2.76 0.49
C PRO A 14 29.02 -3.03 0.72
N GLN A 15 28.56 -2.87 1.97
CA GLN A 15 27.14 -3.04 2.34
C GLN A 15 26.26 -2.01 1.63
N PHE A 16 26.72 -0.76 1.56
CA PHE A 16 26.03 0.30 0.84
C PHE A 16 25.94 0.02 -0.66
N LEU A 17 27.03 -0.41 -1.31
CA LEU A 17 27.03 -0.74 -2.73
C LEU A 17 26.09 -1.91 -3.05
N TRP A 18 26.05 -2.93 -2.18
CA TRP A 18 25.10 -4.02 -2.31
C TRP A 18 23.65 -3.54 -2.20
N HIS A 19 23.34 -2.72 -1.21
CA HIS A 19 22.02 -2.10 -1.05
C HIS A 19 21.61 -1.27 -2.28
N VAL A 20 22.53 -0.48 -2.83
CA VAL A 20 22.30 0.32 -4.05
C VAL A 20 22.05 -0.59 -5.25
N PHE A 21 22.80 -1.68 -5.39
CA PHE A 21 22.60 -2.64 -6.47
C PHE A 21 21.21 -3.28 -6.40
N VAL A 22 20.82 -3.82 -5.24
CA VAL A 22 19.51 -4.45 -5.03
C VAL A 22 18.39 -3.45 -5.30
N LYS A 23 18.48 -2.23 -4.75
CA LYS A 23 17.53 -1.15 -4.99
C LYS A 23 17.34 -0.90 -6.48
N ARG A 24 18.43 -0.73 -7.22
CA ARG A 24 18.38 -0.44 -8.66
C ARG A 24 17.73 -1.60 -9.40
N LYS A 25 18.18 -2.83 -9.20
CA LYS A 25 17.63 -4.00 -9.90
C LYS A 25 16.13 -4.22 -9.66
N GLN A 26 15.67 -4.03 -8.43
CA GLN A 26 14.24 -4.17 -8.11
C GLN A 26 13.41 -3.03 -8.68
N SER A 27 13.94 -1.80 -8.66
CA SER A 27 13.28 -0.64 -9.29
C SER A 27 13.23 -0.79 -10.81
N ASP A 28 14.33 -1.19 -11.45
CA ASP A 28 14.42 -1.41 -12.88
C ASP A 28 13.41 -2.48 -13.33
N TYR A 29 13.30 -3.58 -12.57
CA TYR A 29 12.30 -4.63 -12.84
C TYR A 29 10.86 -4.13 -12.71
N PHE A 30 10.57 -3.30 -11.71
CA PHE A 30 9.24 -2.71 -11.56
C PHE A 30 8.87 -1.78 -12.71
N GLU A 31 9.80 -0.94 -13.17
CA GLU A 31 9.57 -0.08 -14.35
C GLU A 31 9.43 -0.91 -15.64
N ASP A 32 10.28 -1.92 -15.83
CA ASP A 32 10.26 -2.79 -17.01
C ASP A 32 8.93 -3.54 -17.17
N ILE A 33 8.39 -4.12 -16.10
CA ILE A 33 7.08 -4.78 -16.17
C ILE A 33 5.98 -3.76 -16.46
N LYS A 34 6.03 -2.56 -15.83
CA LYS A 34 5.04 -1.50 -16.07
C LYS A 34 5.01 -1.01 -17.53
N GLU A 35 6.17 -0.97 -18.18
CA GLU A 35 6.28 -0.57 -19.58
C GLU A 35 5.86 -1.69 -20.55
N ASN A 36 6.02 -2.96 -20.14
CA ASN A 36 5.76 -4.14 -20.96
C ASN A 36 4.60 -5.00 -20.41
N LEU A 37 3.50 -4.39 -19.98
CA LEU A 37 2.33 -5.13 -19.50
C LEU A 37 1.66 -5.92 -20.63
N GLY A 38 1.43 -7.22 -20.39
CA GLY A 38 0.57 -8.02 -21.24
C GLY A 38 -0.91 -7.65 -21.08
N ASP A 39 -1.71 -7.85 -22.12
CA ASP A 39 -3.13 -7.46 -22.18
C ASP A 39 -4.03 -8.08 -21.10
N LYS A 40 -3.54 -9.09 -20.38
CA LYS A 40 -4.25 -9.82 -19.31
C LYS A 40 -3.52 -9.78 -17.96
N THR A 41 -2.51 -8.92 -17.86
CA THR A 41 -1.68 -8.78 -16.67
C THR A 41 -2.06 -7.49 -15.95
N VAL A 42 -2.01 -7.52 -14.63
CA VAL A 42 -2.14 -6.34 -13.77
C VAL A 42 -0.92 -6.26 -12.88
N VAL A 43 -0.26 -5.10 -12.88
CA VAL A 43 0.75 -4.78 -11.86
C VAL A 43 0.08 -4.00 -10.76
N CYS A 44 0.25 -4.42 -9.51
CA CYS A 44 -0.36 -3.76 -8.37
C CYS A 44 0.70 -3.38 -7.33
N GLN A 45 0.86 -2.09 -7.05
CA GLN A 45 1.64 -1.63 -5.90
C GLN A 45 0.72 -1.45 -4.70
N VAL A 46 1.09 -2.00 -3.54
CA VAL A 46 0.32 -1.90 -2.29
C VAL A 46 1.20 -1.39 -1.15
N ASP A 47 0.59 -0.66 -0.21
CA ASP A 47 1.23 -0.21 1.03
C ASP A 47 0.19 0.13 2.11
N TYR A 48 0.63 0.26 3.36
CA TYR A 48 -0.13 0.90 4.44
C TYR A 48 0.32 2.34 4.63
N ALA A 49 -0.59 3.28 4.43
CA ALA A 49 -0.36 4.62 4.91
C ALA A 49 -0.39 4.63 6.47
N GLU A 50 0.32 5.57 7.08
CA GLU A 50 0.30 5.76 8.54
C GLU A 50 -1.15 5.80 9.11
N ASN A 51 -1.38 5.32 10.33
CA ASN A 51 -2.73 5.36 10.89
C ASN A 51 -3.27 6.79 10.96
N PHE A 52 -4.52 6.97 10.55
CA PHE A 52 -5.19 8.27 10.62
C PHE A 52 -5.90 8.41 11.97
N THR A 53 -5.54 9.46 12.71
CA THR A 53 -6.17 9.77 13.98
C THR A 53 -7.50 10.48 13.75
N LEU A 54 -8.58 9.89 14.25
CA LEU A 54 -9.93 10.44 14.19
C LEU A 54 -10.07 11.52 15.27
N ASP A 55 -9.54 12.71 14.99
CA ASP A 55 -9.71 13.87 15.85
C ASP A 55 -11.04 14.58 15.56
N THR A 56 -11.58 15.24 16.59
CA THR A 56 -12.73 16.13 16.47
C THR A 56 -12.30 17.54 16.86
N GLN A 57 -12.75 18.54 16.10
CA GLN A 57 -12.28 19.93 16.27
C GLN A 57 -12.56 20.49 17.68
N ASN A 58 -13.65 20.06 18.32
CA ASN A 58 -14.06 20.49 19.66
C ASN A 58 -13.94 19.35 20.69
N GLN A 59 -12.75 18.78 20.87
CA GLN A 59 -12.53 17.77 21.91
C GLN A 59 -12.52 18.38 23.31
N ILE A 60 -13.33 17.81 24.21
CA ILE A 60 -13.17 18.00 25.65
C ILE A 60 -11.87 17.33 26.12
N GLN A 61 -11.21 17.90 27.13
CA GLN A 61 -9.88 17.49 27.62
C GLN A 61 -9.74 15.99 27.94
N ALA A 62 -10.84 15.31 28.28
CA ALA A 62 -10.87 13.86 28.55
C ALA A 62 -10.71 12.97 27.29
N ALA A 63 -11.06 13.47 26.10
CA ALA A 63 -10.93 12.73 24.83
C ALA A 63 -9.47 12.57 24.36
N HIS A 64 -8.53 13.26 25.02
CA HIS A 64 -7.10 13.23 24.70
C HIS A 64 -6.44 11.87 24.94
N TRP A 65 -6.99 11.02 25.82
CA TRP A 65 -6.32 9.78 26.26
C TRP A 65 -6.70 8.53 25.46
N ALA A 66 -7.73 8.59 24.60
CA ALA A 66 -8.18 7.47 23.78
C ALA A 66 -8.49 7.94 22.35
N LYS A 67 -7.47 8.46 21.67
CA LYS A 67 -7.61 8.85 20.27
C LYS A 67 -7.81 7.60 19.40
N ARG A 68 -9.02 7.44 18.86
CA ARG A 68 -9.32 6.36 17.90
C ARG A 68 -8.55 6.62 16.62
N GLN A 69 -8.01 5.56 16.04
CA GLN A 69 -7.34 5.63 14.75
C GLN A 69 -7.95 4.63 13.79
N VAL A 70 -7.80 4.89 12.50
CA VAL A 70 -8.14 3.96 11.42
C VAL A 70 -6.87 3.66 10.62
N SER A 71 -6.77 2.45 10.10
CA SER A 71 -5.74 2.08 9.14
C SER A 71 -6.22 2.37 7.73
N VAL A 72 -5.28 2.73 6.85
CA VAL A 72 -5.56 3.03 5.44
C VAL A 72 -4.61 2.20 4.59
N PHE A 73 -5.14 1.13 4.01
CA PHE A 73 -4.47 0.33 3.01
C PHE A 73 -4.65 1.01 1.65
N THR A 74 -3.56 1.21 0.93
CA THR A 74 -3.53 1.89 -0.36
C THR A 74 -3.01 0.96 -1.43
N ALA A 75 -3.63 1.00 -2.60
CA ALA A 75 -3.14 0.27 -3.76
C ALA A 75 -3.26 1.12 -5.02
N TYR A 76 -2.38 0.85 -5.98
CA TYR A 76 -2.48 1.37 -7.33
C TYR A 76 -2.24 0.25 -8.32
N THR A 77 -3.10 0.15 -9.33
CA THR A 77 -2.97 -0.85 -10.39
C THR A 77 -2.62 -0.20 -11.71
N TRP A 78 -1.76 -0.87 -12.48
CA TRP A 78 -1.56 -0.66 -13.91
C TRP A 78 -2.14 -1.89 -14.61
N MET A 79 -3.05 -1.71 -15.56
CA MET A 79 -3.73 -2.81 -16.25
C MET A 79 -3.32 -2.82 -17.73
N GLY A 80 -2.94 -4.00 -18.24
CA GLY A 80 -2.74 -4.19 -19.67
C GLY A 80 -4.08 -4.19 -20.42
N GLY A 81 -4.08 -3.80 -21.69
CA GLY A 81 -5.30 -3.79 -22.51
C GLY A 81 -6.24 -2.59 -22.36
N SER A 82 -6.18 -1.82 -21.27
CA SER A 82 -7.02 -0.62 -21.06
C SER A 82 -6.44 0.68 -21.64
N GLY A 83 -5.40 0.59 -22.48
CA GLY A 83 -4.64 1.77 -22.93
C GLY A 83 -3.70 2.35 -21.87
N GLY A 84 -3.42 1.60 -20.80
CA GLY A 84 -2.51 2.00 -19.71
C GLY A 84 -3.18 2.80 -18.60
N ASP A 85 -4.52 2.78 -18.50
CA ASP A 85 -5.23 3.41 -17.42
C ASP A 85 -4.92 2.73 -16.09
N GLY A 86 -4.52 3.53 -15.10
CA GLY A 86 -4.28 3.06 -13.74
C GLY A 86 -5.39 3.44 -12.77
N HIS A 87 -5.58 2.61 -11.75
CA HIS A 87 -6.64 2.80 -10.77
C HIS A 87 -6.08 2.89 -9.35
N SER A 88 -6.54 3.91 -8.62
CA SER A 88 -6.19 4.12 -7.21
C SER A 88 -7.26 3.50 -6.32
N PHE A 89 -6.82 2.76 -5.30
CA PHE A 89 -7.68 2.17 -4.30
C PHE A 89 -7.26 2.61 -2.89
N GLY A 90 -8.26 2.80 -2.02
CA GLY A 90 -8.08 3.08 -0.61
C GLY A 90 -9.08 2.29 0.22
N LEU A 91 -8.59 1.29 0.96
CA LEU A 91 -9.38 0.50 1.89
C LEU A 91 -9.11 0.98 3.32
N VAL A 92 -10.19 1.22 4.08
CA VAL A 92 -10.10 1.81 5.42
C VAL A 92 -10.67 0.84 6.43
N SER A 93 -9.95 0.60 7.53
CA SER A 93 -10.37 -0.30 8.59
C SER A 93 -10.33 0.37 9.95
N ASN A 94 -11.29 -0.01 10.81
CA ASN A 94 -11.30 0.37 12.23
C ASN A 94 -10.24 -0.38 13.05
N SER A 95 -9.66 -1.44 12.49
CA SER A 95 -8.52 -2.14 13.11
C SER A 95 -7.21 -1.48 12.71
N THR A 96 -6.32 -1.31 13.69
CA THR A 96 -4.97 -0.73 13.50
C THR A 96 -3.86 -1.76 13.71
N THR A 97 -4.21 -3.05 13.86
CA THR A 97 -3.25 -4.11 14.19
C THR A 97 -2.36 -4.48 13.01
N HIS A 98 -2.79 -4.18 11.78
CA HIS A 98 -2.13 -4.55 10.52
C HIS A 98 -1.73 -6.03 10.52
N ASP A 99 -2.54 -6.87 11.16
CA ASP A 99 -2.28 -8.29 11.27
C ASP A 99 -2.57 -9.01 9.95
N LYS A 100 -2.17 -10.28 9.90
CA LYS A 100 -2.38 -11.15 8.74
C LYS A 100 -3.85 -11.21 8.29
N TYR A 101 -4.81 -11.12 9.21
CA TYR A 101 -6.23 -11.20 8.88
C TYR A 101 -6.65 -9.94 8.13
N THR A 102 -6.26 -8.78 8.66
CA THR A 102 -6.53 -7.47 8.03
C THR A 102 -5.86 -7.38 6.65
N VAL A 103 -4.60 -7.79 6.53
CA VAL A 103 -3.87 -7.80 5.26
C VAL A 103 -4.55 -8.71 4.23
N ILE A 104 -4.89 -9.94 4.60
CA ILE A 104 -5.55 -10.90 3.71
C ILE A 104 -6.92 -10.38 3.27
N THR A 105 -7.74 -9.88 4.19
CA THR A 105 -9.05 -9.32 3.83
C THR A 105 -8.94 -8.12 2.90
N CYS A 106 -7.98 -7.21 3.13
CA CYS A 106 -7.75 -6.10 2.20
C CYS A 106 -7.31 -6.58 0.81
N LEU A 107 -6.49 -7.64 0.77
CA LEU A 107 -6.01 -8.22 -0.48
C LEU A 107 -7.13 -8.92 -1.26
N GLU A 108 -7.96 -9.72 -0.60
CA GLU A 108 -9.13 -10.38 -1.22
C GLU A 108 -10.08 -9.33 -1.83
N LEU A 109 -10.44 -8.29 -1.06
CA LEU A 109 -11.29 -7.21 -1.56
C LEU A 109 -10.67 -6.46 -2.74
N LEU A 110 -9.35 -6.29 -2.75
CA LEU A 110 -8.63 -5.65 -3.85
C LEU A 110 -8.62 -6.54 -5.10
N ILE A 111 -8.40 -7.84 -4.95
CA ILE A 111 -8.43 -8.80 -6.06
C ILE A 111 -9.83 -8.83 -6.67
N ASP A 112 -10.89 -8.89 -5.86
CA ASP A 112 -12.27 -8.83 -6.33
C ASP A 112 -12.53 -7.57 -7.16
N GLU A 113 -12.09 -6.39 -6.69
CA GLU A 113 -12.19 -5.13 -7.44
C GLU A 113 -11.38 -5.11 -8.74
N ILE A 114 -10.24 -5.82 -8.79
CA ILE A 114 -9.43 -5.96 -10.01
C ILE A 114 -10.17 -6.84 -11.03
N VAL A 115 -10.67 -8.00 -10.58
CA VAL A 115 -11.41 -8.94 -11.43
C VAL A 115 -12.71 -8.31 -11.95
N ASP A 116 -13.42 -7.54 -11.14
CA ASP A 116 -14.63 -6.84 -11.57
C ASP A 116 -14.35 -5.80 -12.68
N ARG A 117 -13.18 -5.17 -12.66
CA ARG A 117 -12.76 -4.18 -13.67
C ARG A 117 -12.16 -4.81 -14.91
N MET A 118 -11.48 -5.93 -14.74
CA MET A 118 -10.80 -6.67 -15.79
C MET A 118 -11.15 -8.17 -15.67
N PRO A 119 -12.35 -8.58 -16.15
CA PRO A 119 -12.84 -9.94 -15.93
C PRO A 119 -12.02 -11.04 -16.59
N ASP A 120 -11.18 -10.70 -17.57
CA ASP A 120 -10.29 -11.61 -18.28
C ASP A 120 -8.84 -11.56 -17.80
N VAL A 121 -8.57 -10.91 -16.66
CA VAL A 121 -7.27 -10.90 -16.00
C VAL A 121 -6.79 -12.34 -15.75
N GLY A 122 -5.57 -12.62 -16.19
CA GLY A 122 -4.93 -13.92 -16.01
C GLY A 122 -3.77 -13.88 -15.01
N GLU A 123 -3.17 -12.71 -14.80
CA GLU A 123 -2.00 -12.55 -13.92
C GLU A 123 -2.08 -11.25 -13.11
N ILE A 124 -1.80 -11.32 -11.80
CA ILE A 124 -1.63 -10.16 -10.94
C ILE A 124 -0.25 -10.20 -10.26
N ILE A 125 0.55 -9.18 -10.55
CA ILE A 125 1.92 -9.02 -10.05
C ILE A 125 1.92 -7.95 -8.96
N PHE A 126 2.01 -8.35 -7.70
CA PHE A 126 2.04 -7.44 -6.57
C PHE A 126 3.45 -6.91 -6.28
N PHE A 127 3.52 -5.66 -5.82
CA PHE A 127 4.71 -5.00 -5.31
C PHE A 127 4.40 -4.33 -3.97
N SER A 128 5.24 -4.58 -2.96
CA SER A 128 5.11 -3.93 -1.66
C SER A 128 6.46 -3.57 -1.06
N ASP A 129 6.41 -2.83 0.03
CA ASP A 129 7.56 -2.72 0.92
C ASP A 129 7.89 -4.08 1.58
N GLY A 130 9.10 -4.20 2.10
CA GLY A 130 9.60 -5.43 2.72
C GLY A 130 9.21 -5.62 4.19
N ALA A 131 8.20 -4.91 4.72
CA ALA A 131 7.85 -4.98 6.14
C ALA A 131 7.33 -6.37 6.54
N ALA A 132 8.09 -7.07 7.39
CA ALA A 132 7.77 -8.44 7.80
C ALA A 132 6.51 -8.56 8.67
N SER A 133 6.15 -7.50 9.40
CA SER A 133 4.90 -7.45 10.17
C SER A 133 3.66 -7.34 9.30
N GLN A 134 3.80 -6.95 8.03
CA GLN A 134 2.68 -6.65 7.13
C GLN A 134 2.68 -7.61 5.94
N PHE A 135 3.56 -7.41 4.97
CA PHE A 135 3.54 -8.14 3.70
C PHE A 135 4.53 -9.30 3.69
N LYS A 136 5.74 -9.11 4.22
CA LYS A 136 6.81 -10.12 4.12
C LYS A 136 6.69 -11.22 5.18
N ASN A 137 5.63 -12.02 5.11
CA ASN A 137 5.36 -13.11 6.05
C ASN A 137 4.82 -14.38 5.38
N ARG A 138 4.88 -15.51 6.12
CA ARG A 138 4.46 -16.83 5.61
C ARG A 138 2.97 -16.95 5.31
N TYR A 139 2.13 -16.16 5.98
CA TYR A 139 0.68 -16.23 5.83
C TYR A 139 0.25 -15.60 4.50
N LEU A 140 0.90 -14.51 4.09
CA LEU A 140 0.69 -13.94 2.76
C LEU A 140 1.06 -14.96 1.68
N LEU A 141 2.25 -15.57 1.78
CA LEU A 141 2.68 -16.59 0.82
C LEU A 141 1.70 -17.76 0.74
N GLN A 142 1.28 -18.31 1.88
CA GLN A 142 0.28 -19.38 1.94
C GLN A 142 -1.06 -18.97 1.31
N HIS A 143 -1.49 -17.74 1.54
CA HIS A 143 -2.73 -17.22 1.00
C HIS A 143 -2.66 -17.10 -0.53
N LEU A 144 -1.56 -16.55 -1.08
CA LEU A 144 -1.34 -16.47 -2.52
C LEU A 144 -1.41 -17.85 -3.19
N THR A 145 -0.69 -18.85 -2.66
CA THR A 145 -0.73 -20.21 -3.23
C THR A 145 -2.13 -20.81 -3.13
N THR A 146 -2.84 -20.59 -2.03
CA THR A 146 -4.22 -21.09 -1.86
C THR A 146 -5.19 -20.43 -2.85
N MET A 147 -4.99 -19.16 -3.19
CA MET A 147 -5.80 -18.45 -4.19
C MET A 147 -5.51 -18.97 -5.60
N MET A 148 -4.25 -19.19 -5.94
CA MET A 148 -3.84 -19.79 -7.22
C MET A 148 -4.37 -21.23 -7.38
N ASP A 149 -4.53 -21.99 -6.30
CA ASP A 149 -5.13 -23.33 -6.36
C ASP A 149 -6.66 -23.30 -6.58
N LYS A 150 -7.32 -22.18 -6.27
CA LYS A 150 -8.78 -22.04 -6.27
C LYS A 150 -9.31 -21.23 -7.46
N THR A 151 -8.44 -20.54 -8.17
CA THR A 151 -8.78 -19.61 -9.24
C THR A 151 -7.83 -19.82 -10.40
N ASP A 152 -8.21 -19.41 -11.60
CA ASP A 152 -7.32 -19.47 -12.77
C ASP A 152 -6.35 -18.26 -12.82
N LEU A 153 -6.17 -17.56 -11.69
CA LEU A 153 -5.26 -16.40 -11.59
C LEU A 153 -3.84 -16.85 -11.24
N ASP A 154 -2.88 -16.36 -12.01
CA ASP A 154 -1.48 -16.40 -11.63
C ASP A 154 -1.16 -15.21 -10.72
N LEU A 155 -0.58 -15.47 -9.55
CA LEU A 155 -0.29 -14.43 -8.55
C LEU A 155 1.20 -14.46 -8.19
N SER A 156 1.85 -13.31 -8.32
CA SER A 156 3.24 -13.14 -7.88
C SER A 156 3.39 -11.96 -6.93
N TRP A 157 4.41 -12.01 -6.07
CA TRP A 157 4.67 -10.95 -5.09
C TRP A 157 6.15 -10.57 -5.05
N ASN A 158 6.40 -9.31 -5.35
CA ASN A 158 7.72 -8.70 -5.39
C ASN A 158 7.87 -7.69 -4.26
N TYR A 159 9.11 -7.52 -3.80
CA TYR A 159 9.43 -6.59 -2.72
C TYR A 159 10.43 -5.54 -3.20
N PHE A 160 10.18 -4.29 -2.85
CA PHE A 160 11.19 -3.24 -2.99
C PHE A 160 12.29 -3.40 -1.92
N ALA A 161 13.45 -2.82 -2.21
CA ALA A 161 14.54 -2.75 -1.25
C ALA A 161 14.07 -2.01 0.01
N SER A 162 14.52 -2.46 1.18
CA SER A 162 14.14 -1.85 2.46
C SER A 162 14.35 -0.33 2.43
N SER A 163 13.33 0.43 2.88
CA SER A 163 13.29 1.91 2.84
C SER A 163 13.18 2.55 1.45
N HIS A 164 12.94 1.79 0.38
CA HIS A 164 12.77 2.31 -0.99
C HIS A 164 11.44 1.90 -1.64
N GLY A 165 10.47 1.41 -0.87
CA GLY A 165 9.13 1.06 -1.37
C GLY A 165 8.19 2.25 -1.58
N LYS A 166 8.67 3.49 -1.37
CA LYS A 166 7.85 4.69 -1.53
C LYS A 166 7.42 4.87 -2.97
N GLY A 167 6.17 5.22 -3.18
CA GLY A 167 5.59 5.31 -4.51
C GLY A 167 4.26 6.02 -4.55
N ILE A 168 3.49 5.73 -5.60
CA ILE A 168 2.17 6.35 -5.84
C ILE A 168 1.19 6.10 -4.69
N VAL A 169 1.30 4.94 -4.04
CA VAL A 169 0.51 4.51 -2.88
C VAL A 169 0.60 5.46 -1.68
N ASP A 170 1.77 6.04 -1.40
CA ASP A 170 1.93 7.07 -0.37
C ASP A 170 1.08 8.32 -0.67
N GLY A 171 1.06 8.72 -1.95
CA GLY A 171 0.31 9.88 -2.44
C GLY A 171 -1.21 9.68 -2.30
N ILE A 172 -1.70 8.47 -2.56
CA ILE A 172 -3.11 8.10 -2.35
C ILE A 172 -3.46 8.25 -0.86
N GLY A 173 -2.67 7.66 0.02
CA GLY A 173 -2.90 7.72 1.47
C GLY A 173 -2.87 9.15 1.99
N GLY A 174 -1.90 9.95 1.55
CA GLY A 174 -1.80 11.36 1.90
C GLY A 174 -3.00 12.18 1.42
N THR A 175 -3.48 11.93 0.20
CA THR A 175 -4.63 12.63 -0.39
C THR A 175 -5.93 12.33 0.34
N LEU A 176 -6.22 11.05 0.60
CA LEU A 176 -7.42 10.62 1.32
C LEU A 176 -7.46 11.21 2.74
N LYS A 177 -6.34 11.12 3.47
CA LYS A 177 -6.24 11.69 4.82
C LYS A 177 -6.40 13.20 4.83
N ARG A 178 -5.78 13.90 3.87
CA ARG A 178 -5.91 15.36 3.73
C ARG A 178 -7.35 15.75 3.48
N LEU A 179 -8.05 15.03 2.61
CA LEU A 179 -9.46 15.28 2.30
C LEU A 179 -10.32 15.16 3.56
N VAL A 180 -10.19 14.06 4.30
CA VAL A 180 -10.93 13.85 5.56
C VAL A 180 -10.56 14.90 6.61
N TRP A 181 -9.27 15.23 6.74
CA TRP A 181 -8.81 16.26 7.67
C TRP A 181 -9.43 17.63 7.39
N MET A 182 -9.50 18.05 6.13
CA MET A 182 -10.12 19.32 5.76
C MET A 182 -11.60 19.38 6.14
N GLU A 183 -12.31 18.25 6.03
CA GLU A 183 -13.72 18.16 6.40
C GLU A 183 -13.92 18.17 7.92
N ILE A 184 -13.01 17.54 8.68
CA ILE A 184 -12.98 17.65 10.14
C ILE A 184 -12.77 19.12 10.56
N LEU A 185 -11.86 19.84 9.90
CA LEU A 185 -11.62 21.27 10.16
C LEU A 185 -12.82 22.16 9.78
N ALA A 186 -13.64 21.73 8.82
CA ALA A 186 -14.91 22.36 8.46
C ALA A 186 -16.05 22.01 9.43
N GLY A 187 -15.77 21.28 10.52
CA GLY A 187 -16.73 20.91 11.55
C GLY A 187 -17.47 19.60 11.30
N LYS A 188 -17.11 18.83 10.27
CA LYS A 188 -17.70 17.49 10.08
C LYS A 188 -17.13 16.50 11.07
N ARG A 189 -17.96 15.55 11.51
CA ARG A 189 -17.55 14.46 12.37
C ARG A 189 -17.06 13.28 11.54
N CYS A 190 -15.90 12.74 11.89
CA CYS A 190 -15.38 11.47 11.38
C CYS A 190 -14.99 10.61 12.61
N ALA A 191 -15.74 9.54 12.88
CA ALA A 191 -15.57 8.74 14.10
C ALA A 191 -15.35 7.25 13.82
N SER A 192 -15.33 6.85 12.56
CA SER A 192 -15.14 5.47 12.11
C SER A 192 -14.54 5.41 10.70
N ALA A 193 -14.08 4.23 10.30
CA ALA A 193 -13.69 3.93 8.93
C ALA A 193 -14.83 4.17 7.93
N GLN A 194 -16.08 3.89 8.31
CA GLN A 194 -17.24 4.15 7.45
C GLN A 194 -17.40 5.66 7.18
N ASP A 195 -17.32 6.49 8.22
CA ASP A 195 -17.39 7.95 8.06
C ASP A 195 -16.26 8.46 7.16
N PHE A 196 -15.06 7.91 7.33
CA PHE A 196 -13.90 8.24 6.50
C PHE A 196 -14.18 7.96 5.03
N VAL A 197 -14.69 6.76 4.72
CA VAL A 197 -15.05 6.36 3.35
C VAL A 197 -16.16 7.23 2.79
N ASP A 198 -17.20 7.52 3.57
CA ASP A 198 -18.34 8.33 3.14
C ASP A 198 -17.91 9.78 2.80
N ILE A 199 -16.97 10.32 3.57
CA ILE A 199 -16.39 11.64 3.31
C ILE A 199 -15.62 11.62 1.98
N CYS A 200 -14.76 10.62 1.76
CA CYS A 200 -14.00 10.48 0.52
C CYS A 200 -14.91 10.31 -0.70
N LYS A 201 -15.92 9.42 -0.63
CA LYS A 201 -16.85 9.15 -1.74
C LYS A 201 -17.66 10.38 -2.18
N LYS A 202 -18.01 11.29 -1.26
CA LYS A 202 -18.73 12.53 -1.59
C LYS A 202 -17.90 13.53 -2.39
N LYS A 203 -16.57 13.37 -2.41
CA LYS A 203 -15.62 14.33 -2.97
C LYS A 203 -14.74 13.78 -4.10
N SER A 204 -14.62 12.47 -4.25
CA SER A 204 -13.94 11.82 -5.38
C SER A 204 -14.78 11.82 -6.68
N LYS A 205 -15.57 12.87 -6.92
CA LYS A 205 -16.30 13.08 -8.19
C LYS A 205 -15.57 14.11 -9.04
#